data_AF-A0A3P7LG73-F1
#
_entry.id   AF-A0A3P7LG73-F1
#
_cell.length_a   1.000
_cell.length_b   1.000
_cell.length_c   1.000
_cell.angle_alpha   90.00
_cell.angle_beta   90.00
_cell.angle_gamma   90.00
#
_symmetry.space_group_name_H-M   'P 1'
#
loop_
_entity.id
_entity.type
_entity.pdbx_description
1 polymer ?
#
loop_
_entity_poly.entity_id
_entity_poly.type
_entity_poly.pdbx_seq_one_letter_code
_entity_poly.pdbx_strand_id
1 'polypeptide(L)'
;MRTLSPDYSNFLFLDDGFRYDHEHKTFEEFAAKIEQRIALPILEGGWAIPTALVVIGGDHATIGAIAERIKLGIPVIILKGSGGICDDMETFVSFCRQNRVASGSGDEDGDLLQLLQYSLGEYDEQLLAQAATNCREIERNESLLTFCDLDANDGLDVVLEALLHVSKDAMTSLRLTLDWNRPDLAKMVFMSAASPPSQNDLAFLFTEAALREDHEMLKMILEQKFDLQQYLKVEVLQYLYQVAVNRNIFERSLVAFRINTNPNARQHCVKYYGSTDETLPQECPPDESQPIAHLGEPPEKKNGTNRGSNIRLYHVNLLMKNLIGHFDCVYYELTSTVCVLSCR
;
A
#
# COMPACT_ATOMS: atom_id res chain seq x y z
N MET A 1 22.08 1.14 29.63
CA MET A 1 20.88 0.28 29.56
C MET A 1 19.82 1.06 28.80
N ARG A 2 19.45 0.64 27.60
CA ARG A 2 18.38 1.27 26.83
C ARG A 2 17.05 0.64 27.25
N THR A 3 16.04 1.45 27.57
CA THR A 3 14.70 0.99 27.94
C THR A 3 13.80 0.92 26.70
N LEU A 4 12.81 0.03 26.70
CA LEU A 4 11.79 0.00 25.67
C LEU A 4 10.97 1.29 25.73
N SER A 5 10.61 1.85 24.58
CA SER A 5 9.74 3.03 24.53
C SER A 5 8.31 2.62 24.89
N PRO A 6 7.60 3.41 25.73
CA PRO A 6 6.20 3.15 26.06
C PRO A 6 5.24 3.45 24.91
N ASP A 7 5.70 4.10 23.84
CA ASP A 7 4.86 4.56 22.74
C ASP A 7 4.55 3.47 21.70
N TYR A 8 5.27 2.35 21.74
CA TYR A 8 5.04 1.22 20.83
C TYR A 8 3.92 0.31 21.33
N SER A 9 3.08 -0.13 20.39
CA SER A 9 1.98 -1.07 20.66
C SER A 9 2.43 -2.53 20.71
N ASN A 10 3.50 -2.88 19.99
CA ASN A 10 3.97 -4.25 19.81
C ASN A 10 5.51 -4.28 19.80
N PHE A 11 6.09 -5.39 20.23
CA PHE A 11 7.54 -5.62 20.20
C PHE A 11 7.85 -6.99 19.62
N LEU A 12 8.78 -7.04 18.68
CA LEU A 12 9.40 -8.27 18.21
C LEU A 12 10.83 -8.33 18.76
N PHE A 13 11.11 -9.35 19.58
CA PHE A 13 12.43 -9.55 20.16
C PHE A 13 13.22 -10.54 19.33
N LEU A 14 14.38 -10.12 18.86
CA LEU A 14 15.34 -10.96 18.14
C LEU A 14 16.45 -11.35 19.09
N ASP A 15 16.65 -12.66 19.25
CA ASP A 15 17.71 -13.22 20.06
C ASP A 15 18.75 -13.85 19.14
N ASP A 16 19.96 -13.28 19.12
CA ASP A 16 21.12 -13.83 18.42
C ASP A 16 22.03 -14.66 19.35
N GLY A 17 21.64 -14.83 20.62
CA GLY A 17 22.38 -15.56 21.63
C GLY A 17 23.53 -14.78 22.28
N PHE A 18 23.80 -13.54 21.86
CA PHE A 18 24.86 -12.70 22.40
C PHE A 18 24.32 -11.65 23.39
N ARG A 19 25.17 -11.19 24.32
CA ARG A 19 24.84 -10.12 25.28
C ARG A 19 25.81 -8.97 25.13
N TYR A 20 25.28 -7.76 24.90
CA TYR A 20 25.99 -6.48 24.83
C TYR A 20 27.07 -6.39 23.72
N ASP A 21 27.25 -5.18 23.17
CA ASP A 21 28.37 -4.74 22.31
C ASP A 21 28.75 -5.59 21.08
N HIS A 22 27.85 -6.43 20.58
CA HIS A 22 27.98 -6.97 19.24
C HIS A 22 27.26 -6.08 18.24
N GLU A 23 27.94 -5.72 17.15
CA GLU A 23 27.26 -5.17 15.97
C GLU A 23 26.21 -6.19 15.51
N HIS A 24 24.94 -5.86 15.75
CA HIS A 24 23.81 -6.70 15.36
C HIS A 24 23.59 -6.62 13.84
N LYS A 25 24.58 -7.07 13.05
CA LYS A 25 24.41 -7.32 11.61
C LYS A 25 23.21 -8.23 11.37
N THR A 26 22.98 -9.15 12.30
CA THR A 26 21.81 -10.02 12.38
C THR A 26 20.47 -9.27 12.46
N PHE A 27 20.39 -8.13 13.16
CA PHE A 27 19.14 -7.38 13.29
C PHE A 27 18.73 -6.75 11.96
N GLU A 28 19.62 -6.00 11.32
CA GLU A 28 19.28 -5.29 10.08
C GLU A 28 18.97 -6.26 8.93
N GLU A 29 19.74 -7.35 8.80
CA GLU A 29 19.44 -8.41 7.82
C GLU A 29 18.08 -9.07 8.07
N PHE A 30 17.73 -9.32 9.34
CA PHE A 30 16.45 -9.94 9.68
C PHE A 30 15.28 -8.98 9.46
N ALA A 31 15.41 -7.72 9.88
CA ALA A 31 14.41 -6.69 9.67
C ALA A 31 14.14 -6.48 8.17
N ALA A 32 15.21 -6.35 7.37
CA ALA A 32 15.10 -6.19 5.93
C ALA A 32 14.41 -7.39 5.25
N LYS A 33 14.63 -8.63 5.72
CA LYS A 33 13.92 -9.83 5.22
C LYS A 33 12.44 -9.83 5.56
N ILE A 34 12.04 -9.37 6.74
CA ILE A 34 10.62 -9.21 7.09
C ILE A 34 9.98 -8.15 6.19
N GLU A 35 10.61 -6.99 6.08
CA GLU A 35 10.16 -5.89 5.22
C GLU A 35 9.99 -6.36 3.77
N GLN A 36 10.95 -7.13 3.25
CA GLN A 36 10.86 -7.72 1.92
C GLN A 36 9.68 -8.67 1.80
N ARG A 37 9.43 -9.54 2.79
CA ARG A 37 8.27 -10.46 2.77
C ARG A 37 6.94 -9.72 2.78
N ILE A 38 6.85 -8.61 3.50
CA ILE A 38 5.65 -7.75 3.49
C ILE A 38 5.44 -7.14 2.09
N ALA A 39 6.53 -6.71 1.45
CA ALA A 39 6.51 -6.07 0.13
C ALA A 39 6.22 -7.04 -1.03
N LEU A 40 6.68 -8.29 -0.95
CA LEU A 40 6.59 -9.26 -2.04
C LEU A 40 5.14 -9.55 -2.47
N PRO A 41 4.89 -9.85 -3.76
CA PRO A 41 3.57 -10.26 -4.22
C PRO A 41 3.03 -11.49 -3.48
N ILE A 42 1.70 -11.61 -3.40
CA ILE A 42 1.03 -12.77 -2.78
C ILE A 42 1.47 -14.09 -3.44
N LEU A 43 1.63 -14.09 -4.77
CA LEU A 43 2.09 -15.25 -5.55
C LEU A 43 3.51 -15.71 -5.18
N GLU A 44 4.34 -14.82 -4.63
CA GLU A 44 5.70 -15.10 -4.19
C GLU A 44 5.77 -15.34 -2.67
N GLY A 45 4.61 -15.51 -2.02
CA GLY A 45 4.50 -15.74 -0.58
C GLY A 45 4.68 -14.49 0.27
N GLY A 46 4.46 -13.30 -0.30
CA GLY A 46 4.40 -12.04 0.42
C GLY A 46 2.98 -11.51 0.64
N TRP A 47 2.85 -10.26 1.06
CA TRP A 47 1.54 -9.63 1.35
C TRP A 47 1.13 -8.54 0.36
N ALA A 48 1.97 -8.25 -0.63
CA ALA A 48 1.77 -7.19 -1.62
C ALA A 48 1.47 -5.81 -0.99
N ILE A 49 2.07 -5.53 0.17
CA ILE A 49 1.90 -4.25 0.86
C ILE A 49 3.07 -3.34 0.46
N PRO A 50 2.81 -2.19 -0.18
CA PRO A 50 3.85 -1.21 -0.49
C PRO A 50 4.64 -0.83 0.76
N THR A 51 5.96 -1.01 0.70
CA THR A 51 6.86 -0.84 1.84
C THR A 51 8.05 0.00 1.41
N ALA A 52 8.44 0.97 2.22
CA ALA A 52 9.66 1.76 2.03
C ALA A 52 10.30 2.07 3.38
N LEU A 53 11.62 2.31 3.37
CA LEU A 53 12.38 2.78 4.53
C LEU A 53 12.42 4.32 4.50
N VAL A 54 12.02 4.96 5.60
CA VAL A 54 12.22 6.40 5.79
C VAL A 54 13.40 6.59 6.74
N VAL A 55 14.39 7.37 6.31
CA VAL A 55 15.61 7.64 7.07
C VAL A 55 15.60 9.09 7.57
N ILE A 56 15.86 9.24 8.87
CA ILE A 56 15.94 10.52 9.59
C ILE A 56 17.24 10.48 10.39
N GLY A 57 18.11 11.47 10.20
CA GLY A 57 19.39 11.52 10.88
C GLY A 57 20.32 10.37 10.45
N GLY A 58 21.03 9.81 11.42
CA GLY A 58 21.78 8.56 11.26
C GLY A 58 23.29 8.74 11.25
N ASP A 59 23.96 7.60 11.29
CA ASP A 59 25.41 7.41 11.41
C ASP A 59 25.92 6.37 10.40
N HIS A 60 27.17 5.92 10.55
CA HIS A 60 27.77 4.90 9.69
C HIS A 60 26.96 3.59 9.62
N ALA A 61 26.31 3.17 10.71
CA ALA A 61 25.49 1.96 10.75
C ALA A 61 24.23 2.12 9.89
N THR A 62 23.71 3.34 9.83
CA THR A 62 22.55 3.69 8.99
C THR A 62 22.84 3.51 7.51
N ILE A 63 24.07 3.81 7.06
CA ILE A 63 24.50 3.54 5.67
C ILE A 63 24.41 2.03 5.36
N GLY A 64 24.81 1.18 6.30
CA GLY A 64 24.66 -0.27 6.19
C GLY A 64 23.19 -0.70 6.12
N ALA A 65 22.35 -0.18 7.00
CA ALA A 65 20.92 -0.46 7.01
C ALA A 65 20.24 -0.10 5.67
N ILE A 66 20.59 1.05 5.08
CA ILE A 66 20.11 1.50 3.77
C ILE A 66 20.55 0.53 2.66
N ALA A 67 21.84 0.17 2.64
CA ALA A 67 22.37 -0.73 1.62
C ALA A 67 21.70 -2.12 1.65
N GLU A 68 21.40 -2.66 2.84
CA GLU A 68 20.68 -3.94 2.97
C GLU A 68 19.25 -3.87 2.40
N ARG A 69 18.49 -2.80 2.65
CA ARG A 69 17.13 -2.64 2.08
C ARG A 69 17.17 -2.54 0.57
N ILE A 70 18.10 -1.74 0.05
CA ILE A 70 18.25 -1.52 -1.38
C ILE A 70 18.60 -2.82 -2.12
N LYS A 71 19.49 -3.65 -1.57
CA LYS A 71 19.79 -4.99 -2.13
C LYS A 71 18.56 -5.87 -2.26
N LEU A 72 17.61 -5.74 -1.33
CA LEU A 72 16.34 -6.48 -1.33
C LEU A 72 15.26 -5.83 -2.21
N GLY A 73 15.57 -4.73 -2.90
CA GLY A 73 14.64 -3.98 -3.71
C GLY A 73 13.66 -3.12 -2.91
N ILE A 74 13.95 -2.89 -1.62
CA ILE A 74 13.15 -2.02 -0.76
C ILE A 74 13.56 -0.57 -1.02
N PRO A 75 12.62 0.28 -1.42
CA PRO A 75 12.88 1.69 -1.68
C PRO A 75 13.17 2.49 -0.41
N VAL A 76 14.03 3.49 -0.53
CA VAL A 76 14.55 4.28 0.59
C VAL A 76 14.30 5.77 0.35
N ILE A 77 13.73 6.42 1.35
CA ILE A 77 13.39 7.84 1.40
C ILE A 77 14.31 8.51 2.40
N ILE A 78 15.13 9.45 1.95
CA ILE A 78 16.11 10.14 2.79
C ILE A 78 15.63 11.57 3.03
N LEU A 79 15.37 11.90 4.30
CA LEU A 79 14.89 13.20 4.71
C LEU A 79 16.07 14.16 4.98
N LYS A 80 16.41 14.98 3.99
CA LYS A 80 17.41 16.05 4.10
C LYS A 80 16.94 17.13 5.08
N GLY A 81 17.89 17.76 5.75
CA GLY A 81 17.65 18.71 6.84
C GLY A 81 17.44 18.03 8.20
N SER A 82 17.41 16.69 8.24
CA SER A 82 17.27 15.94 9.50
C SER A 82 18.60 15.70 10.24
N GLY A 83 19.74 16.09 9.65
CA GLY A 83 21.07 15.94 10.23
C GLY A 83 21.76 14.62 9.88
N GLY A 84 23.03 14.50 10.29
CA GLY A 84 23.82 13.27 10.15
C GLY A 84 23.97 12.81 8.71
N ILE A 85 23.94 11.50 8.48
CA ILE A 85 24.15 10.92 7.14
C ILE A 85 23.08 11.31 6.13
N CYS A 86 21.88 11.75 6.55
CA CYS A 86 20.83 12.16 5.61
C CYS A 86 21.23 13.40 4.79
N ASP A 87 22.04 14.29 5.38
CA ASP A 87 22.51 15.51 4.71
C ASP A 87 23.71 15.25 3.81
N ASP A 88 24.52 14.22 4.13
CA ASP A 88 25.72 13.86 3.39
C ASP A 88 25.49 12.80 2.30
N MET A 89 24.42 11.99 2.39
CA MET A 89 24.25 10.81 1.52
C MET A 89 24.20 11.16 0.04
N GLU A 90 23.56 12.25 -0.35
CA GLU A 90 23.52 12.67 -1.76
C GLU A 90 24.93 13.03 -2.27
N THR A 91 25.78 13.61 -1.41
CA THR A 91 27.18 13.88 -1.70
C THR A 91 27.95 12.57 -1.90
N PHE A 92 27.75 11.58 -1.03
CA PHE A 92 28.40 10.27 -1.14
C PHE A 92 28.00 9.54 -2.43
N VAL A 93 26.70 9.50 -2.74
CA VAL A 93 26.18 8.87 -3.96
C VAL A 93 26.68 9.60 -5.21
N SER A 94 26.67 10.93 -5.21
CA SER A 94 27.18 11.74 -6.32
C SER A 94 28.68 11.53 -6.54
N PHE A 95 29.46 11.43 -5.46
CA PHE A 95 30.88 11.13 -5.51
C PHE A 95 31.14 9.75 -6.14
N CYS A 96 30.41 8.73 -5.70
CA CYS A 96 30.48 7.38 -6.27
C CYS A 96 30.14 7.39 -7.77
N ARG A 97 29.08 8.12 -8.16
CA ARG A 97 28.64 8.22 -9.56
C ARG A 97 29.68 8.88 -10.45
N GLN A 98 30.30 9.96 -10.00
CA GLN A 98 31.31 10.70 -10.76
C GLN A 98 32.57 9.84 -10.99
N ASN A 99 33.02 9.12 -9.96
CA ASN A 99 34.20 8.27 -10.07
C ASN A 99 33.96 6.99 -10.89
N ARG A 100 32.73 6.49 -10.95
CA ARG A 100 32.35 5.40 -11.87
C ARG A 100 32.56 5.77 -13.35
N VAL A 101 32.38 7.04 -13.70
CA VAL A 101 32.50 7.53 -15.08
C VAL A 101 33.98 7.80 -15.45
N ALA A 102 34.83 8.05 -14.46
CA ALA A 102 36.23 8.42 -14.64
C ALA A 102 37.22 7.23 -14.72
N SER A 103 36.74 5.98 -14.54
CA SER A 103 37.56 4.82 -14.22
C SER A 103 38.75 4.58 -15.16
N GLY A 104 39.93 4.87 -14.62
CA GLY A 104 41.25 4.61 -15.19
C GLY A 104 42.40 4.58 -14.17
N SER A 105 42.18 4.88 -12.89
CA SER A 105 43.27 4.94 -11.88
C SER A 105 42.81 4.46 -10.50
N GLY A 106 43.54 3.52 -9.90
CA GLY A 106 43.19 2.85 -8.65
C GLY A 106 43.36 3.65 -7.34
N ASP A 107 43.26 4.99 -7.37
CA ASP A 107 43.32 5.86 -6.19
C ASP A 107 41.90 6.27 -5.69
N GLU A 108 40.86 5.81 -6.39
CA GLU A 108 39.45 6.22 -6.25
C GLU A 108 38.80 5.81 -4.91
N ASP A 109 39.33 4.81 -4.23
CA ASP A 109 38.82 4.35 -2.92
C ASP A 109 39.31 5.27 -1.79
N GLY A 110 40.50 5.87 -1.92
CA GLY A 110 41.10 6.72 -0.90
C GLY A 110 40.34 8.02 -0.68
N ASP A 111 39.93 8.68 -1.75
CA ASP A 111 39.19 9.95 -1.68
C ASP A 111 37.77 9.75 -1.10
N LEU A 112 37.10 8.63 -1.41
CA LEU A 112 35.80 8.31 -0.80
C LEU A 112 35.95 8.06 0.70
N LEU A 113 37.00 7.34 1.11
CA LEU A 113 37.30 7.09 2.51
C LEU A 113 37.58 8.40 3.25
N GLN A 114 38.30 9.33 2.63
CA GLN A 114 38.56 10.65 3.23
C GLN A 114 37.28 11.47 3.37
N LEU A 115 36.39 11.44 2.38
CA LEU A 115 35.09 12.10 2.44
C LEU A 115 34.22 11.50 3.57
N LEU A 116 34.16 10.17 3.66
CA LEU A 116 33.43 9.47 4.71
C LEU A 116 34.01 9.79 6.10
N GLN A 117 35.34 9.83 6.23
CA GLN A 117 36.00 10.17 7.48
C GLN A 117 35.71 11.62 7.91
N TYR A 118 35.62 12.55 6.95
CA TYR A 118 35.26 13.94 7.23
C TYR A 118 33.82 14.08 7.75
N SER A 119 32.86 13.40 7.11
CA SER A 119 31.44 13.50 7.46
C SER A 119 31.04 12.66 8.68
N LEU A 120 31.54 11.43 8.78
CA LEU A 120 31.19 10.50 9.85
C LEU A 120 32.03 10.73 11.12
N GLY A 121 33.26 11.24 10.97
CA GLY A 121 34.24 11.40 12.05
C GLY A 121 35.27 10.27 12.10
N GLU A 122 36.04 10.21 13.19
CA GLU A 122 37.11 9.22 13.36
C GLU A 122 36.56 7.82 13.66
N TYR A 123 36.41 7.02 12.61
CA TYR A 123 36.08 5.60 12.66
C TYR A 123 37.27 4.72 12.27
N ASP A 124 37.21 3.44 12.64
CA ASP A 124 38.19 2.44 12.20
C ASP A 124 38.17 2.31 10.67
N GLU A 125 39.34 2.03 10.09
CA GLU A 125 39.54 1.90 8.65
C GLU A 125 38.65 0.81 8.05
N GLN A 126 38.42 -0.28 8.81
CA GLN A 126 37.52 -1.35 8.40
C GLN A 126 36.05 -0.89 8.28
N LEU A 127 35.59 -0.04 9.21
CA LEU A 127 34.23 0.49 9.19
C LEU A 127 34.04 1.49 8.04
N LEU A 128 35.03 2.34 7.79
CA LEU A 128 35.01 3.27 6.66
C LEU A 128 35.05 2.51 5.33
N ALA A 129 35.86 1.46 5.20
CA ALA A 129 35.88 0.60 4.02
C ALA A 129 34.53 -0.11 3.79
N GLN A 130 33.87 -0.55 4.86
CA GLN A 130 32.54 -1.15 4.77
C GLN A 130 31.49 -0.10 4.37
N ALA A 131 31.54 1.11 4.93
CA ALA A 131 30.67 2.23 4.55
C ALA A 131 30.87 2.62 3.07
N ALA A 132 32.12 2.70 2.60
CA ALA A 132 32.44 2.96 1.20
C ALA A 132 31.86 1.89 0.26
N THR A 133 31.96 0.62 0.65
CA THR A 133 31.35 -0.49 -0.10
C THR A 133 29.82 -0.35 -0.15
N ASN A 134 29.20 0.02 0.96
CA ASN A 134 27.76 0.25 1.04
C ASN A 134 27.34 1.45 0.18
N CYS A 135 28.05 2.58 0.21
CA CYS A 135 27.77 3.74 -0.65
C CYS A 135 27.81 3.39 -2.14
N ARG A 136 28.74 2.53 -2.57
CA ARG A 136 28.78 2.02 -3.95
C ARG A 136 27.58 1.16 -4.30
N GLU A 137 27.12 0.34 -3.36
CA GLU A 137 25.94 -0.50 -3.58
C GLU A 137 24.65 0.33 -3.67
N ILE A 138 24.55 1.36 -2.83
CA ILE A 138 23.48 2.36 -2.85
C ILE A 138 23.49 3.09 -4.21
N GLU A 139 24.65 3.55 -4.68
CA GLU A 139 24.78 4.24 -5.98
C GLU A 139 24.37 3.37 -7.17
N ARG A 140 24.73 2.08 -7.17
CA ARG A 140 24.32 1.16 -8.25
C ARG A 140 22.81 1.03 -8.40
N ASN A 141 22.08 1.21 -7.31
CA ASN A 141 20.64 1.06 -7.22
C ASN A 141 19.95 2.40 -6.90
N GLU A 142 20.52 3.51 -7.38
CA GLU A 142 20.04 4.86 -7.10
C GLU A 142 18.56 5.09 -7.44
N SER A 143 17.99 4.33 -8.39
CA SER A 143 16.55 4.39 -8.71
C SER A 143 15.63 4.04 -7.54
N LEU A 144 16.16 3.42 -6.48
CA LEU A 144 15.44 3.10 -5.26
C LEU A 144 15.60 4.18 -4.18
N LEU A 145 16.44 5.20 -4.39
CA LEU A 145 16.59 6.33 -3.48
C LEU A 145 15.70 7.49 -3.91
N THR A 146 15.02 8.08 -2.94
CA THR A 146 14.34 9.37 -3.09
C THR A 146 14.87 10.32 -2.02
N PHE A 147 15.37 11.47 -2.44
CA PHE A 147 15.82 12.53 -1.54
C PHE A 147 14.74 13.58 -1.37
N CYS A 148 14.50 13.94 -0.11
CA CYS A 148 13.30 14.64 0.31
C CYS A 148 13.69 15.75 1.29
N ASP A 149 13.48 17.00 0.92
CA ASP A 149 13.88 18.15 1.74
C ASP A 149 12.77 18.51 2.73
N LEU A 150 13.06 18.44 4.03
CA LEU A 150 12.13 18.78 5.11
C LEU A 150 11.78 20.27 5.14
N ASP A 151 12.69 21.14 4.70
CA ASP A 151 12.50 22.59 4.75
C ASP A 151 11.74 23.12 3.52
N ALA A 152 11.72 22.35 2.43
CA ALA A 152 11.13 22.77 1.17
C ALA A 152 9.64 22.44 1.02
N ASN A 153 9.11 21.49 1.81
CA ASN A 153 7.74 21.00 1.63
C ASN A 153 6.91 21.11 2.91
N ASP A 154 5.60 21.27 2.75
CA ASP A 154 4.64 21.39 3.86
C ASP A 154 4.36 20.01 4.49
N GLY A 155 5.35 19.42 5.16
CA GLY A 155 5.16 18.27 6.08
C GLY A 155 5.41 16.88 5.49
N LEU A 156 4.72 15.86 6.06
CA LEU A 156 4.90 14.43 5.76
C LEU A 156 4.48 14.03 4.33
N ASP A 157 3.87 14.95 3.59
CA ASP A 157 3.42 14.76 2.21
C ASP A 157 4.56 14.29 1.30
N VAL A 158 5.78 14.75 1.59
CA VAL A 158 6.99 14.29 0.91
C VAL A 158 7.16 12.77 0.96
N VAL A 159 6.85 12.16 2.10
CA VAL A 159 6.95 10.70 2.28
C VAL A 159 5.85 9.99 1.47
N LEU A 160 4.64 10.55 1.44
CA LEU A 160 3.55 10.00 0.62
C LEU A 160 3.88 10.10 -0.87
N GLU A 161 4.37 11.23 -1.34
CA GLU A 161 4.81 11.44 -2.72
C GLU A 161 5.94 10.46 -3.10
N ALA A 162 6.93 10.29 -2.22
CA ALA A 162 8.00 9.35 -2.44
C ALA A 162 7.49 7.90 -2.52
N LEU A 163 6.54 7.50 -1.66
CA LEU A 163 5.87 6.20 -1.75
C LEU A 163 5.11 6.00 -3.07
N LEU A 164 4.51 7.06 -3.63
CA LEU A 164 3.86 7.00 -4.94
C LEU A 164 4.88 6.84 -6.07
N HIS A 165 6.00 7.57 -6.03
CA HIS A 165 7.09 7.41 -7.01
C HIS A 165 7.69 6.01 -6.99
N VAL A 166 7.75 5.42 -5.81
CA VAL A 166 8.23 4.07 -5.57
C VAL A 166 7.30 3.01 -6.16
N SER A 167 5.99 3.24 -6.10
CA SER A 167 5.01 2.29 -6.65
C SER A 167 5.16 2.21 -8.18
N LYS A 168 5.48 1.00 -8.68
CA LYS A 168 5.80 0.78 -10.11
C LYS A 168 4.60 0.89 -11.06
N ASP A 169 3.38 0.92 -10.51
CA ASP A 169 2.13 0.84 -11.24
C ASP A 169 1.19 1.96 -10.81
N ALA A 170 0.69 2.71 -11.79
CA ALA A 170 -0.21 3.84 -11.57
C ALA A 170 -1.49 3.43 -10.83
N MET A 171 -1.99 2.21 -11.05
CA MET A 171 -3.18 1.74 -10.35
C MET A 171 -2.95 1.49 -8.87
N THR A 172 -1.79 0.94 -8.53
CA THR A 172 -1.36 0.80 -7.14
C THR A 172 -1.21 2.18 -6.48
N SER A 173 -0.59 3.14 -7.15
CA SER A 173 -0.48 4.52 -6.66
C SER A 173 -1.86 5.14 -6.43
N LEU A 174 -2.78 5.02 -7.39
CA LEU A 174 -4.14 5.56 -7.26
C LEU A 174 -4.92 4.93 -6.11
N ARG A 175 -4.78 3.62 -5.89
CA ARG A 175 -5.36 2.94 -4.73
C ARG A 175 -4.82 3.48 -3.41
N LEU A 176 -3.50 3.68 -3.32
CA LEU A 176 -2.88 4.30 -2.14
C LEU A 176 -3.42 5.71 -1.89
N THR A 177 -3.53 6.54 -2.92
CA THR A 177 -4.08 7.90 -2.76
C THR A 177 -5.53 7.90 -2.27
N LEU A 178 -6.31 6.89 -2.68
CA LEU A 178 -7.67 6.70 -2.17
C LEU A 178 -7.70 6.22 -0.72
N ASP A 179 -6.79 5.32 -0.34
CA ASP A 179 -6.65 4.82 1.04
C ASP A 179 -6.16 5.91 2.00
N TRP A 180 -5.31 6.82 1.52
CA TRP A 180 -4.85 7.98 2.29
C TRP A 180 -5.85 9.14 2.29
N ASN A 181 -6.94 9.06 1.53
CA ASN A 181 -7.89 10.15 1.34
C ASN A 181 -7.20 11.44 0.86
N ARG A 182 -6.33 11.29 -0.16
CA ARG A 182 -5.49 12.36 -0.75
C ARG A 182 -5.74 12.50 -2.26
N PRO A 183 -6.86 13.12 -2.66
CA PRO A 183 -7.22 13.29 -4.07
C PRO A 183 -6.23 14.18 -4.82
N ASP A 184 -5.64 15.17 -4.14
CA ASP A 184 -4.58 16.02 -4.68
C ASP A 184 -3.37 15.21 -5.20
N LEU A 185 -2.94 14.20 -4.46
CA LEU A 185 -1.89 13.28 -4.89
C LEU A 185 -2.35 12.36 -6.04
N ALA A 186 -3.62 11.94 -6.04
CA ALA A 186 -4.20 11.16 -7.14
C ALA A 186 -4.13 11.93 -8.46
N LYS A 187 -4.37 13.26 -8.41
CA LYS A 187 -4.26 14.13 -9.58
C LYS A 187 -2.87 14.12 -10.17
N MET A 188 -1.85 14.19 -9.31
CA MET A 188 -0.46 14.11 -9.74
C MET A 188 -0.19 12.77 -10.45
N VAL A 189 -0.68 11.65 -9.91
CA VAL A 189 -0.55 10.33 -10.54
C VAL A 189 -1.25 10.28 -11.90
N PHE A 190 -2.47 10.80 -12.02
CA PHE A 190 -3.16 10.87 -13.31
C PHE A 190 -2.40 11.70 -14.36
N MET A 191 -1.72 12.76 -13.93
CA MET A 191 -0.94 13.64 -14.82
C MET A 191 0.41 13.02 -15.22
N SER A 192 1.03 12.22 -14.35
CA SER A 192 2.35 11.63 -14.59
C SER A 192 2.29 10.24 -15.24
N ALA A 193 1.14 9.56 -15.22
CA ALA A 193 0.97 8.23 -15.78
C ALA A 193 1.29 8.19 -17.29
N ALA A 194 2.18 7.26 -17.68
CA ALA A 194 2.59 7.08 -19.08
C ALA A 194 1.43 6.67 -20.00
N SER A 195 0.45 5.94 -19.45
CA SER A 195 -0.79 5.58 -20.12
C SER A 195 -1.97 5.86 -19.19
N PRO A 196 -3.09 6.38 -19.71
CA PRO A 196 -4.28 6.58 -18.89
C PRO A 196 -4.79 5.22 -18.38
N PRO A 197 -5.30 5.16 -17.13
CA PRO A 197 -5.90 3.94 -16.60
C PRO A 197 -7.10 3.51 -17.44
N SER A 198 -7.37 2.20 -17.46
CA SER A 198 -8.48 1.65 -18.24
C SER A 198 -9.84 2.09 -17.68
N GLN A 199 -10.91 1.93 -18.46
CA GLN A 199 -12.26 2.21 -17.95
C GLN A 199 -12.64 1.26 -16.80
N ASN A 200 -12.11 0.03 -16.77
CA ASN A 200 -12.35 -0.91 -15.67
C ASN A 200 -11.65 -0.47 -14.38
N ASP A 201 -10.44 0.06 -14.52
CA ASP A 201 -9.65 0.61 -13.42
C ASP A 201 -10.33 1.83 -12.80
N LEU A 202 -10.78 2.77 -13.65
CA LEU A 202 -11.54 3.93 -13.23
C LEU A 202 -12.88 3.52 -12.58
N ALA A 203 -13.53 2.47 -13.09
CA ALA A 203 -14.76 1.94 -12.52
C ALA A 203 -14.56 1.37 -11.11
N PHE A 204 -13.45 0.66 -10.87
CA PHE A 204 -13.06 0.20 -9.54
C PHE A 204 -12.85 1.39 -8.60
N LEU A 205 -12.02 2.37 -9.00
CA LEU A 205 -11.73 3.56 -8.18
C LEU A 205 -12.99 4.37 -7.88
N PHE A 206 -13.88 4.53 -8.86
CA PHE A 206 -15.14 5.27 -8.69
C PHE A 206 -16.06 4.56 -7.69
N THR A 207 -16.11 3.23 -7.73
CA THR A 207 -16.89 2.42 -6.79
C THR A 207 -16.38 2.61 -5.37
N GLU A 208 -15.07 2.45 -5.16
CA GLU A 208 -14.45 2.59 -3.84
C GLU A 208 -14.59 4.03 -3.30
N ALA A 209 -14.36 5.05 -4.13
CA ALA A 209 -14.54 6.45 -3.75
C ALA A 209 -16.01 6.76 -3.37
N ALA A 210 -16.98 6.19 -4.10
CA ALA A 210 -18.39 6.36 -3.79
C ALA A 210 -18.78 5.72 -2.45
N LEU A 211 -18.21 4.54 -2.13
CA LEU A 211 -18.44 3.87 -0.85
C LEU A 211 -17.81 4.62 0.33
N ARG A 212 -16.73 5.35 0.11
CA ARG A 212 -16.05 6.19 1.11
C ARG A 212 -16.63 7.60 1.22
N GLU A 213 -17.61 7.95 0.40
CA GLU A 213 -18.18 9.31 0.29
C GLU A 213 -17.10 10.37 -0.06
N ASP A 214 -16.07 9.98 -0.81
CA ASP A 214 -15.00 10.88 -1.27
C ASP A 214 -15.42 11.63 -2.55
N HIS A 215 -16.01 12.80 -2.36
CA HIS A 215 -16.56 13.62 -3.44
C HIS A 215 -15.47 14.21 -4.35
N GLU A 216 -14.29 14.50 -3.80
CA GLU A 216 -13.20 15.11 -4.54
C GLU A 216 -12.57 14.11 -5.51
N MET A 217 -12.33 12.88 -5.05
CA MET A 217 -11.87 11.79 -5.91
C MET A 217 -12.89 11.44 -6.99
N LEU A 218 -14.19 11.37 -6.66
CA LEU A 218 -15.24 11.12 -7.66
C LEU A 218 -15.23 12.16 -8.78
N LYS A 219 -15.13 13.44 -8.41
CA LYS A 219 -15.04 14.53 -9.39
C LYS A 219 -13.81 14.36 -10.28
N MET A 220 -12.66 14.04 -9.70
CA MET A 220 -11.42 13.83 -10.43
C MET A 220 -11.50 12.68 -11.43
N ILE A 221 -12.10 11.55 -11.04
CA ILE A 221 -12.31 10.40 -11.92
C ILE A 221 -13.21 10.77 -13.10
N LEU A 222 -14.27 11.55 -12.87
CA LEU A 222 -15.16 12.03 -13.94
C LEU A 222 -14.43 12.94 -14.95
N GLU A 223 -13.44 13.72 -14.50
CA GLU A 223 -12.60 14.54 -15.36
C GLU A 223 -11.72 13.68 -16.32
N GLN A 224 -11.45 12.42 -15.98
CA GLN A 224 -10.66 11.48 -16.80
C GLN A 224 -11.45 10.78 -17.92
N LYS A 225 -12.52 11.42 -18.44
CA LYS A 225 -13.41 10.85 -19.47
C LYS A 225 -14.00 9.48 -19.07
N PHE A 226 -14.33 9.33 -17.79
CA PHE A 226 -14.99 8.14 -17.29
C PHE A 226 -16.45 8.07 -17.78
N ASP A 227 -16.82 6.97 -18.43
CA ASP A 227 -18.18 6.80 -18.96
C ASP A 227 -19.11 6.24 -17.87
N LEU A 228 -19.79 7.15 -17.18
CA LEU A 228 -20.75 6.80 -16.13
C LEU A 228 -21.94 5.97 -16.66
N GLN A 229 -22.34 6.15 -17.92
CA GLN A 229 -23.47 5.43 -18.50
C GLN A 229 -23.12 3.97 -18.76
N GLN A 230 -21.89 3.70 -19.22
CA GLN A 230 -21.41 2.33 -19.39
C GLN A 230 -21.11 1.64 -18.06
N TYR A 231 -20.65 2.40 -17.07
CA TYR A 231 -20.34 1.90 -15.74
C TYR A 231 -21.59 1.49 -14.95
N LEU A 232 -22.64 2.34 -14.93
CA LEU A 232 -23.76 2.19 -14.00
C LEU A 232 -24.78 1.12 -14.45
N LYS A 233 -24.34 -0.13 -14.39
CA LYS A 233 -25.18 -1.32 -14.65
C LYS A 233 -25.99 -1.69 -13.42
N VAL A 234 -27.04 -2.50 -13.63
CA VAL A 234 -27.92 -3.03 -12.57
C VAL A 234 -27.11 -3.70 -11.46
N GLU A 235 -26.08 -4.46 -11.82
CA GLU A 235 -25.20 -5.18 -10.88
C GLU A 235 -24.40 -4.23 -9.97
N VAL A 236 -23.82 -3.18 -10.55
CA VAL A 236 -23.06 -2.15 -9.81
C VAL A 236 -23.98 -1.39 -8.87
N LEU A 237 -25.15 -0.98 -9.35
CA LEU A 237 -26.10 -0.24 -8.54
C LEU A 237 -26.63 -1.09 -7.37
N GLN A 238 -26.93 -2.35 -7.65
CA GLN A 238 -27.31 -3.35 -6.64
C GLN A 238 -26.20 -3.53 -5.59
N TYR A 239 -24.94 -3.56 -6.01
CA TYR A 239 -23.78 -3.60 -5.11
C TYR A 239 -23.70 -2.38 -4.20
N LEU A 240 -23.79 -1.17 -4.77
CA LEU A 240 -23.71 0.09 -4.03
C LEU A 240 -24.78 0.18 -2.94
N TYR A 241 -26.05 -0.14 -3.24
CA TYR A 241 -27.12 -0.15 -2.23
C TYR A 241 -26.92 -1.18 -1.12
N GLN A 242 -26.18 -2.26 -1.39
CA GLN A 242 -25.93 -3.32 -0.41
C GLN A 242 -24.77 -2.98 0.54
N VAL A 243 -23.76 -2.25 0.06
CA VAL A 243 -22.52 -1.97 0.80
C VAL A 243 -22.46 -0.54 1.35
N ALA A 244 -23.35 0.36 0.91
CA ALA A 244 -23.39 1.75 1.38
C ALA A 244 -23.33 1.87 2.92
N VAL A 245 -22.54 2.83 3.40
CA VAL A 245 -22.35 3.13 4.84
C VAL A 245 -23.68 3.38 5.53
N ASN A 246 -24.59 4.06 4.85
CA ASN A 246 -25.92 4.42 5.35
C ASN A 246 -26.98 3.32 5.20
N ARG A 247 -26.58 2.07 4.92
CA ARG A 247 -27.48 0.91 4.80
C ARG A 247 -28.44 0.77 5.97
N ASN A 248 -27.98 1.01 7.19
CA ASN A 248 -28.82 0.87 8.39
C ASN A 248 -30.02 1.83 8.38
N ILE A 249 -29.83 3.06 7.86
CA ILE A 249 -30.92 4.03 7.70
C ILE A 249 -31.90 3.50 6.65
N PHE A 250 -31.38 3.02 5.54
CA PHE A 250 -32.18 2.44 4.46
C PHE A 250 -33.02 1.25 4.93
N GLU A 251 -32.44 0.31 5.69
CA GLU A 251 -33.16 -0.84 6.26
C GLU A 251 -34.29 -0.40 7.20
N ARG A 252 -34.06 0.62 8.05
CA ARG A 252 -35.11 1.19 8.91
C ARG A 252 -36.26 1.79 8.11
N SER A 253 -35.96 2.48 7.02
CA SER A 253 -36.98 3.02 6.11
C SER A 253 -37.81 1.90 5.48
N LEU A 254 -37.19 0.82 5.01
CA LEU A 254 -37.93 -0.33 4.46
C LEU A 254 -38.93 -0.91 5.48
N VAL A 255 -38.50 -1.09 6.74
CA VAL A 255 -39.37 -1.58 7.82
C VAL A 255 -40.52 -0.62 8.11
N ALA A 256 -40.25 0.70 8.16
CA ALA A 256 -41.27 1.71 8.41
C ALA A 256 -42.39 1.70 7.35
N PHE A 257 -42.04 1.45 6.09
CA PHE A 257 -42.98 1.31 4.98
C PHE A 257 -43.51 -0.12 4.78
N ARG A 258 -43.25 -1.04 5.72
CA ARG A 258 -43.69 -2.45 5.69
C ARG A 258 -43.23 -3.21 4.44
N ILE A 259 -42.04 -2.88 3.93
CA ILE A 259 -41.42 -3.58 2.80
C ILE A 259 -40.59 -4.74 3.36
N ASN A 260 -41.01 -5.97 3.08
CA ASN A 260 -40.34 -7.17 3.59
C ASN A 260 -39.06 -7.47 2.81
N THR A 261 -37.93 -7.57 3.53
CA THR A 261 -36.68 -8.13 3.02
C THR A 261 -36.47 -9.53 3.58
N ASN A 262 -35.86 -10.44 2.83
CA ASN A 262 -35.55 -11.79 3.33
C ASN A 262 -34.23 -11.75 4.13
N PRO A 263 -34.25 -11.99 5.45
CA PRO A 263 -33.04 -11.98 6.27
C PRO A 263 -32.16 -13.23 6.08
N ASN A 264 -32.72 -14.32 5.53
CA ASN A 264 -32.07 -15.62 5.40
C ASN A 264 -31.50 -15.90 4.01
N ALA A 265 -31.69 -14.98 3.05
CA ALA A 265 -31.04 -15.11 1.76
C ALA A 265 -29.54 -14.88 1.97
N ARG A 266 -28.72 -15.92 1.80
CA ARG A 266 -27.26 -15.78 1.75
C ARG A 266 -26.95 -14.63 0.81
N GLN A 267 -26.17 -13.65 1.27
CA GLN A 267 -25.54 -12.71 0.37
C GLN A 267 -24.74 -13.59 -0.60
N HIS A 268 -25.24 -13.77 -1.83
CA HIS A 268 -24.41 -14.35 -2.87
C HIS A 268 -23.16 -13.48 -2.88
N CYS A 269 -22.01 -14.13 -2.70
CA CYS A 269 -20.70 -13.50 -2.53
C CYS A 269 -20.66 -12.27 -3.41
N VAL A 270 -20.72 -11.13 -2.75
CA VAL A 270 -20.67 -9.87 -3.42
C VAL A 270 -19.25 -9.79 -3.93
N LYS A 271 -19.06 -10.18 -5.20
CA LYS A 271 -17.75 -10.07 -5.83
C LYS A 271 -17.39 -8.59 -5.72
N TYR A 272 -16.28 -8.30 -5.06
CA TYR A 272 -15.70 -6.96 -5.04
C TYR A 272 -15.66 -6.49 -6.49
N TYR A 273 -16.42 -5.44 -6.80
CA TYR A 273 -16.53 -4.96 -8.16
C TYR A 273 -15.14 -4.47 -8.59
N GLY A 274 -14.50 -5.16 -9.53
CA GLY A 274 -13.12 -4.89 -9.96
C GLY A 274 -12.01 -5.68 -9.24
N SER A 275 -12.33 -6.66 -8.40
CA SER A 275 -11.33 -7.63 -7.96
C SER A 275 -11.08 -8.67 -9.05
N THR A 276 -9.96 -8.55 -9.76
CA THR A 276 -9.37 -9.64 -10.54
C THR A 276 -8.74 -10.66 -9.59
N ASP A 277 -9.54 -11.28 -8.72
CA ASP A 277 -9.07 -12.42 -7.94
C ASP A 277 -9.42 -13.71 -8.69
N GLU A 278 -8.71 -13.93 -9.80
CA GLU A 278 -8.56 -15.26 -10.40
C GLU A 278 -7.36 -16.02 -9.81
N THR A 279 -6.75 -15.52 -8.73
CA THR A 279 -5.58 -16.13 -8.09
C THR A 279 -5.94 -16.84 -6.79
N LEU A 280 -6.90 -17.78 -6.85
CA LEU A 280 -6.86 -18.93 -5.95
C LEU A 280 -6.08 -20.03 -6.66
N PRO A 281 -4.90 -20.44 -6.18
CA PRO A 281 -4.33 -21.71 -6.61
C PRO A 281 -5.36 -22.81 -6.32
N GLN A 282 -5.98 -23.36 -7.36
CA GLN A 282 -6.51 -24.70 -7.28
C GLN A 282 -5.28 -25.62 -7.16
N GLU A 283 -5.26 -26.42 -6.10
CA GLU A 283 -4.23 -27.39 -5.70
C GLU A 283 -3.19 -26.88 -4.69
N CYS A 284 -3.44 -27.21 -3.41
CA CYS A 284 -2.40 -27.26 -2.39
C CYS A 284 -1.38 -28.36 -2.74
N PRO A 285 -0.06 -28.13 -2.62
CA PRO A 285 0.91 -29.23 -2.67
C PRO A 285 0.72 -30.15 -1.44
N PRO A 286 1.05 -31.45 -1.58
CA PRO A 286 0.81 -32.44 -0.53
C PRO A 286 1.72 -32.21 0.69
N ASP A 287 1.11 -32.43 1.84
CA ASP A 287 1.59 -32.24 3.20
C ASP A 287 2.65 -33.28 3.59
N GLU A 288 3.90 -32.84 3.80
CA GLU A 288 4.86 -33.55 4.65
C GLU A 288 5.58 -32.52 5.54
N SER A 289 5.08 -32.30 6.76
CA SER A 289 5.78 -32.59 8.03
C SER A 289 5.34 -31.71 9.22
N GLN A 290 4.54 -32.34 10.10
CA GLN A 290 4.53 -32.30 11.58
C GLN A 290 4.30 -30.98 12.37
N PRO A 291 3.69 -31.08 13.57
CA PRO A 291 2.78 -30.07 14.09
C PRO A 291 3.50 -29.01 14.93
N ILE A 292 3.32 -27.74 14.59
CA ILE A 292 3.64 -26.63 15.48
C ILE A 292 2.48 -26.46 16.46
N ALA A 293 2.82 -26.50 17.75
CA ALA A 293 1.93 -26.34 18.88
C ALA A 293 1.08 -25.07 18.78
N HIS A 294 -0.18 -25.21 19.22
CA HIS A 294 -1.21 -24.18 19.35
C HIS A 294 -0.68 -22.81 19.79
N LEU A 295 -0.38 -21.95 18.82
CA LEU A 295 -0.52 -20.51 18.98
C LEU A 295 -1.95 -20.15 18.65
N GLY A 296 -2.57 -19.35 19.52
CA GLY A 296 -3.97 -18.97 19.48
C GLY A 296 -4.42 -18.54 18.09
N GLU A 297 -5.69 -18.86 17.80
CA GLU A 297 -6.37 -18.55 16.55
C GLU A 297 -5.97 -17.15 16.04
N PRO A 298 -5.58 -17.02 14.76
CA PRO A 298 -5.32 -15.71 14.18
C PRO A 298 -6.57 -14.85 14.41
N PRO A 299 -6.43 -13.54 14.70
CA PRO A 299 -7.60 -12.68 14.78
C PRO A 299 -8.31 -12.84 13.45
N GLU A 300 -9.56 -13.32 13.52
CA GLU A 300 -10.41 -13.54 12.35
C GLU A 300 -10.18 -12.35 11.42
N LYS A 301 -9.70 -12.62 10.20
CA LYS A 301 -9.95 -11.70 9.10
C LYS A 301 -11.43 -11.40 9.23
N LYS A 302 -11.77 -10.15 9.56
CA LYS A 302 -13.15 -9.67 9.53
C LYS A 302 -13.57 -9.68 8.06
N ASN A 303 -13.73 -10.87 7.49
CA ASN A 303 -14.75 -11.15 6.51
C ASN A 303 -16.02 -10.73 7.24
N GLY A 304 -16.40 -9.47 7.05
CA GLY A 304 -17.64 -8.93 7.55
C GLY A 304 -18.73 -9.83 7.00
N THR A 305 -19.10 -10.84 7.77
CA THR A 305 -20.35 -11.56 7.62
C THR A 305 -21.40 -10.56 8.07
N ASN A 306 -21.63 -9.56 7.21
CA ASN A 306 -22.78 -8.69 7.29
C ASN A 306 -23.99 -9.62 7.15
N ARG A 307 -24.49 -10.14 8.28
CA ARG A 307 -25.81 -10.74 8.43
C ARG A 307 -26.89 -9.66 8.26
N GLY A 308 -26.80 -8.92 7.17
CA GLY A 308 -27.73 -7.89 6.77
C GLY A 308 -28.68 -8.45 5.72
N SER A 309 -29.94 -8.03 5.81
CA SER A 309 -31.01 -8.45 4.91
C SER A 309 -30.66 -8.21 3.44
N ASN A 310 -31.00 -9.14 2.54
CA ASN A 310 -30.64 -9.03 1.12
C ASN A 310 -31.50 -7.94 0.43
N ILE A 311 -31.05 -6.69 0.54
CA ILE A 311 -31.66 -5.53 -0.11
C ILE A 311 -31.46 -5.69 -1.62
N ARG A 312 -32.52 -5.50 -2.40
CA ARG A 312 -32.48 -5.53 -3.87
C ARG A 312 -33.00 -4.22 -4.42
N LEU A 313 -32.68 -3.91 -5.67
CA LEU A 313 -33.24 -2.74 -6.36
C LEU A 313 -34.77 -2.75 -6.39
N TYR A 314 -35.40 -3.93 -6.36
CA TYR A 314 -36.85 -4.06 -6.20
C TYR A 314 -37.35 -3.42 -4.89
N HIS A 315 -36.66 -3.64 -3.78
CA HIS A 315 -37.01 -3.00 -2.50
C HIS A 315 -36.79 -1.48 -2.57
N VAL A 316 -35.76 -1.02 -3.30
CA VAL A 316 -35.54 0.41 -3.59
C VAL A 316 -36.71 0.97 -4.40
N ASN A 317 -37.19 0.26 -5.43
CA ASN A 317 -38.33 0.69 -6.26
C ASN A 317 -39.59 0.88 -5.41
N LEU A 318 -39.91 -0.10 -4.56
CA LEU A 318 -41.05 -0.01 -3.65
C LEU A 318 -40.94 1.14 -2.66
N LEU A 319 -39.74 1.35 -2.09
CA LEU A 319 -39.52 2.43 -1.14
C LEU A 319 -39.69 3.79 -1.82
N MET A 320 -39.08 4.00 -2.98
CA MET A 320 -39.19 5.24 -3.74
C MET A 320 -40.64 5.48 -4.18
N LYS A 321 -41.38 4.45 -4.61
CA LYS A 321 -42.81 4.55 -4.94
C LYS A 321 -43.64 5.03 -3.74
N ASN A 322 -43.34 4.56 -2.53
CA ASN A 322 -44.02 5.02 -1.32
C ASN A 322 -43.61 6.44 -0.90
N LEU A 323 -42.37 6.86 -1.16
CA LEU A 323 -41.86 8.18 -0.78
C LEU A 323 -42.29 9.30 -1.73
N ILE A 324 -42.20 9.06 -3.05
CA ILE A 324 -42.42 10.10 -4.07
C ILE A 324 -43.62 9.82 -4.99
N GLY A 325 -44.32 8.70 -4.81
CA GLY A 325 -45.58 8.36 -5.49
C GLY A 325 -45.43 7.94 -6.96
N HIS A 326 -44.69 8.70 -7.75
CA HIS A 326 -44.52 8.53 -9.20
C HIS A 326 -43.15 7.95 -9.57
N PHE A 327 -42.67 6.95 -8.82
CA PHE A 327 -41.46 6.22 -9.17
C PHE A 327 -41.82 4.78 -9.58
N ASP A 328 -41.54 4.44 -10.84
CA ASP A 328 -41.68 3.09 -11.34
C ASP A 328 -40.59 2.79 -12.37
N CYS A 329 -39.63 1.95 -11.98
CA CYS A 329 -38.51 1.56 -12.83
C CYS A 329 -38.55 0.07 -13.13
N VAL A 330 -38.87 -0.28 -14.38
CA VAL A 330 -38.96 -1.67 -14.87
C VAL A 330 -37.67 -2.45 -14.59
N TYR A 331 -36.50 -1.83 -14.76
CA TYR A 331 -35.21 -2.48 -14.49
C TYR A 331 -35.04 -2.87 -13.01
N TYR A 332 -35.64 -2.13 -12.08
CA TYR A 332 -35.56 -2.46 -10.66
C TYR A 332 -36.56 -3.57 -10.32
N GLU A 333 -37.73 -3.59 -10.95
CA GLU A 333 -38.71 -4.67 -10.79
C GLU A 333 -38.16 -6.03 -11.19
N LEU A 334 -37.32 -6.10 -12.23
CA LEU A 334 -36.69 -7.33 -12.70
C LEU A 334 -35.82 -8.01 -11.62
N THR A 335 -35.32 -7.25 -10.63
CA THR A 335 -34.54 -7.81 -9.50
C THR A 335 -35.40 -8.48 -8.42
N SER A 336 -36.74 -8.42 -8.53
CA SER A 336 -37.68 -9.08 -7.61
C SER A 336 -37.56 -10.60 -7.64
N THR A 337 -37.20 -11.17 -8.79
CA THR A 337 -37.01 -12.61 -8.97
C THR A 337 -35.56 -13.00 -8.70
N VAL A 338 -35.34 -14.18 -8.11
CA VAL A 338 -33.99 -14.77 -8.02
C VAL A 338 -33.56 -15.08 -9.45
N CYS A 339 -32.86 -14.16 -10.12
CA CYS A 339 -32.14 -14.51 -11.34
C CYS A 339 -31.01 -15.47 -10.94
N VAL A 340 -31.32 -16.76 -10.99
CA VAL A 340 -30.33 -17.82 -11.15
C VAL A 340 -29.78 -17.66 -12.57
N LEU A 341 -28.90 -16.68 -12.78
CA LEU A 341 -27.97 -16.74 -13.89
C LEU A 341 -26.91 -17.75 -13.49
N SER A 342 -27.25 -19.02 -13.68
CA SER A 342 -26.28 -20.10 -13.83
C SER A 342 -25.43 -19.74 -15.04
N CYS A 343 -24.24 -19.18 -14.84
CA CYS A 343 -23.20 -19.25 -15.85
C CYS A 343 -22.94 -20.73 -16.12
N ARG A 344 -23.18 -21.16 -17.36
CA ARG A 344 -22.55 -22.34 -17.94
C ARG A 344 -21.33 -21.89 -18.72
#